data_AF-A0A955B4X9-F1
#
_entry.id   AF-A0A955B4X9-F1
#
_cell.length_a   1.000
_cell.length_b   1.000
_cell.length_c   1.000
_cell.angle_alpha   90.00
_cell.angle_beta   90.00
_cell.angle_gamma   90.00
#
_symmetry.space_group_name_H-M   'P 1'
#
loop_
_entity.id
_entity.type
_entity.pdbx_description
1 polymer ?
#
loop_
_entity_poly.entity_id
_entity_poly.type
_entity_poly.pdbx_seq_one_letter_code
_entity_poly.pdbx_strand_id
1 'polypeptide(L)'
;MANQTERRFSRFGSLLAVLTMLAWLPAGSFGADSEQPKVESSDTAETTPSEETASAETPAESKPTKKYTKPSQEEIKQKLTRLQFKVTQSEGTEKAFKNEYWDNTKPGIYVDIVSGEPLFSSIDKFKSGTGWPSFTKPLVPEHIVTKVDRGLFVTRIEVRSKYADSHLGHVFDDGPAPTGLRYCMNSAALKFIPAEKLESEGYGEFKELFKAKTKKPEVKEAPKEAPK
;
A
#
# COMPACT_ATOMS: atom_id res chain seq x y z
N MET A 1 -13.75 31.29 -52.67
CA MET A 1 -12.46 31.97 -52.85
C MET A 1 -11.37 31.08 -52.31
N ALA A 2 -10.43 30.71 -53.16
CA ALA A 2 -9.30 29.85 -52.86
C ALA A 2 -8.21 30.63 -52.11
N ASN A 3 -7.44 29.95 -51.26
CA ASN A 3 -5.98 29.89 -51.44
C ASN A 3 -5.31 28.88 -50.50
N GLN A 4 -4.72 27.86 -51.14
CA GLN A 4 -3.50 27.19 -50.67
C GLN A 4 -2.41 28.22 -50.34
N THR A 5 -1.50 27.92 -49.42
CA THR A 5 -0.05 28.07 -49.71
C THR A 5 0.77 27.15 -48.80
N GLU A 6 1.44 26.19 -49.43
CA GLU A 6 2.50 25.36 -48.86
C GLU A 6 3.74 26.19 -48.51
N ARG A 7 4.54 25.75 -47.53
CA ARG A 7 6.02 25.88 -47.61
C ARG A 7 6.72 24.63 -47.10
N ARG A 8 7.40 23.98 -48.05
CA ARG A 8 8.45 22.97 -47.90
C ARG A 8 9.77 23.60 -47.43
N PHE A 9 10.68 22.77 -46.88
CA PHE A 9 12.17 22.75 -46.94
C PHE A 9 12.68 22.09 -45.63
N SER A 10 13.23 20.87 -45.55
CA SER A 10 14.36 20.17 -46.20
C SER A 10 15.74 20.41 -45.53
N ARG A 11 16.43 19.28 -45.23
CA ARG A 11 17.88 19.05 -44.90
C ARG A 11 18.29 19.45 -43.47
N PHE A 12 19.12 18.76 -42.68
CA PHE A 12 20.24 17.80 -42.78
C PHE A 12 20.15 16.86 -41.54
N GLY A 13 20.55 15.59 -41.48
CA GLY A 13 21.83 14.99 -41.91
C GLY A 13 22.81 14.91 -40.73
N SER A 14 22.84 13.79 -39.99
CA SER A 14 24.08 13.14 -39.49
C SER A 14 23.78 11.94 -38.57
N LEU A 15 23.96 10.74 -39.13
CA LEU A 15 24.40 9.57 -38.39
C LEU A 15 25.81 9.84 -37.86
N LEU A 16 26.10 9.45 -36.62
CA LEU A 16 27.45 9.05 -36.24
C LEU A 16 27.37 7.75 -35.44
N ALA A 17 27.74 6.66 -36.11
CA ALA A 17 28.11 5.41 -35.50
C ALA A 17 29.55 5.54 -34.98
N VAL A 18 29.82 5.12 -33.74
CA VAL A 18 31.17 4.83 -33.28
C VAL A 18 31.19 3.38 -32.82
N LEU A 19 31.76 2.56 -33.70
CA LEU A 19 32.16 1.18 -33.50
C LEU A 19 33.65 1.21 -33.14
N THR A 20 34.04 0.69 -31.98
CA THR A 20 35.44 0.33 -31.72
C THR A 20 35.52 -1.00 -30.97
N MET A 21 36.41 -1.83 -31.50
CA MET A 21 36.65 -3.26 -31.32
C MET A 21 37.10 -3.71 -29.92
N LEU A 22 36.60 -4.89 -29.54
CA LEU A 22 37.33 -6.11 -29.15
C LEU A 22 38.78 -5.98 -28.64
N ALA A 23 39.02 -6.45 -27.42
CA ALA A 23 40.24 -7.15 -27.05
C ALA A 23 39.89 -8.40 -26.22
N TRP A 24 40.20 -9.55 -26.82
CA TRP A 24 40.17 -10.91 -26.31
C TRP A 24 41.59 -11.26 -25.84
N LEU A 25 41.76 -11.97 -24.71
CA LEU A 25 42.98 -12.71 -24.31
C LEU A 25 42.76 -13.40 -22.93
N PRO A 26 43.54 -14.44 -22.54
CA PRO A 26 43.14 -15.84 -22.67
C PRO A 26 43.03 -16.59 -21.34
N ALA A 27 42.49 -17.81 -21.41
CA ALA A 27 42.59 -18.82 -20.37
C ALA A 27 44.03 -19.31 -20.22
N GLY A 28 44.56 -19.27 -19.00
CA GLY A 28 45.87 -19.80 -18.62
C GLY A 28 45.74 -20.72 -17.42
N SER A 29 46.08 -21.99 -17.64
CA SER A 29 46.27 -23.05 -16.65
C SER A 29 47.61 -22.84 -15.92
N PHE A 30 47.63 -22.98 -14.59
CA PHE A 30 48.85 -23.26 -13.82
C PHE A 30 48.48 -24.11 -12.61
N GLY A 31 49.11 -25.28 -12.50
CA GLY A 31 48.92 -26.22 -11.41
C GLY A 31 50.02 -26.14 -10.34
N ALA A 32 49.79 -26.93 -9.28
CA ALA A 32 50.73 -27.42 -8.25
C ALA A 32 51.37 -26.32 -7.36
N ASP A 33 51.54 -26.45 -6.04
CA ASP A 33 51.72 -27.60 -5.16
C ASP A 33 51.49 -27.17 -3.69
N SER A 34 51.35 -28.15 -2.79
CA SER A 34 51.50 -28.08 -1.31
C SER A 34 50.47 -27.21 -0.54
N GLU A 35 49.80 -27.64 0.52
CA GLU A 35 50.27 -28.48 1.63
C GLU A 35 49.04 -28.99 2.40
N GLN A 36 49.01 -30.28 2.73
CA GLN A 36 48.06 -30.82 3.71
C GLN A 36 48.61 -30.65 5.13
N PRO A 37 47.72 -30.63 6.14
CA PRO A 37 47.85 -31.69 7.11
C PRO A 37 46.55 -32.43 7.44
N LYS A 38 46.81 -33.70 7.69
CA LYS A 38 46.00 -34.85 8.07
C LYS A 38 45.45 -34.76 9.50
N VAL A 39 44.17 -35.05 9.67
CA VAL A 39 43.54 -35.60 10.90
C VAL A 39 42.23 -36.25 10.43
N GLU A 40 42.20 -37.55 10.20
CA GLU A 40 42.00 -38.65 11.16
C GLU A 40 40.52 -38.89 11.48
N SER A 41 40.14 -40.15 11.31
CA SER A 41 38.81 -40.74 11.16
C SER A 41 38.22 -41.27 12.46
N SER A 42 36.90 -41.19 12.62
CA SER A 42 35.98 -42.03 13.45
C SER A 42 34.73 -41.18 13.74
N ASP A 43 33.48 -41.61 13.82
CA ASP A 43 32.83 -42.91 13.73
C ASP A 43 31.36 -42.68 13.33
N THR A 44 30.75 -43.73 12.81
CA THR A 44 29.33 -43.94 12.49
C THR A 44 28.39 -43.91 13.69
N ALA A 45 27.20 -43.30 13.52
CA ALA A 45 25.88 -43.75 14.03
C ALA A 45 24.81 -42.79 13.46
N GLU A 46 24.01 -43.17 12.47
CA GLU A 46 22.71 -43.83 12.62
C GLU A 46 21.77 -43.13 13.62
N THR A 47 20.79 -42.37 13.10
CA THR A 47 19.39 -42.36 13.59
C THR A 47 18.47 -41.77 12.52
N THR A 48 17.41 -42.53 12.30
CA THR A 48 16.30 -42.51 11.34
C THR A 48 15.40 -41.25 11.49
N PRO A 49 14.57 -40.96 10.47
CA PRO A 49 13.73 -39.77 10.41
C PRO A 49 12.39 -40.00 11.11
N SER A 50 11.98 -39.07 11.96
CA SER A 50 10.63 -39.02 12.50
C SER A 50 9.75 -38.12 11.63
N GLU A 51 8.94 -38.77 10.79
CA GLU A 51 7.60 -38.30 10.43
C GLU A 51 6.84 -37.90 11.70
N GLU A 52 6.33 -36.67 11.73
CA GLU A 52 5.24 -36.30 12.63
C GLU A 52 4.14 -35.61 11.82
N THR A 53 3.18 -36.46 11.46
CA THR A 53 1.73 -36.24 11.52
C THR A 53 1.15 -34.98 10.87
N ALA A 54 0.50 -35.26 9.74
CA ALA A 54 -0.67 -34.55 9.27
C ALA A 54 -1.71 -34.35 10.38
N SER A 55 -1.93 -33.09 10.74
CA SER A 55 -3.20 -32.64 11.34
C SER A 55 -4.04 -32.05 10.22
N ALA A 56 -5.07 -32.80 9.84
CA ALA A 56 -6.12 -32.34 8.97
C ALA A 56 -6.94 -31.26 9.71
N GLU A 57 -6.56 -30.00 9.52
CA GLU A 57 -7.44 -28.88 9.81
C GLU A 57 -8.51 -28.82 8.72
N THR A 58 -9.74 -29.11 9.12
CA THR A 58 -10.97 -28.88 8.37
C THR A 58 -10.95 -27.49 7.73
N PRO A 59 -11.15 -27.34 6.40
CA PRO A 59 -11.28 -26.01 5.82
C PRO A 59 -12.54 -25.35 6.36
N ALA A 60 -12.36 -24.33 7.20
CA ALA A 60 -13.43 -23.42 7.56
C ALA A 60 -14.06 -22.88 6.27
N GLU A 61 -15.37 -23.02 6.15
CA GLU A 61 -16.20 -22.49 5.06
C GLU A 61 -15.81 -21.02 4.78
N SER A 62 -15.04 -20.81 3.71
CA SER A 62 -14.59 -19.49 3.29
C SER A 62 -15.77 -18.75 2.68
N LYS A 63 -16.29 -17.75 3.38
CA LYS A 63 -17.18 -16.74 2.78
C LYS A 63 -16.56 -16.23 1.47
N PRO A 64 -17.37 -15.92 0.44
CA PRO A 64 -16.84 -15.46 -0.84
C PRO A 64 -16.01 -14.19 -0.62
N THR A 65 -14.68 -14.32 -0.75
CA THR A 65 -13.76 -13.20 -0.62
C THR A 65 -13.89 -12.34 -1.87
N LYS A 66 -14.32 -11.09 -1.70
CA LYS A 66 -14.35 -10.10 -2.78
C LYS A 66 -12.96 -10.01 -3.41
N LYS A 67 -12.87 -10.27 -4.72
CA LYS A 67 -11.60 -10.23 -5.46
C LYS A 67 -11.33 -8.79 -5.92
N TYR A 68 -10.16 -8.27 -5.60
CA TYR A 68 -9.72 -6.94 -6.02
C TYR A 68 -8.71 -7.06 -7.16
N THR A 69 -8.87 -6.25 -8.19
CA THR A 69 -8.00 -6.24 -9.38
C THR A 69 -7.83 -4.82 -9.88
N LYS A 70 -6.63 -4.47 -10.36
CA LYS A 70 -6.38 -3.19 -11.03
C LYS A 70 -7.23 -3.09 -12.32
N PRO A 71 -8.07 -2.06 -12.48
CA PRO A 71 -8.73 -1.78 -13.75
C PRO A 71 -7.72 -1.42 -14.85
N SER A 72 -8.17 -1.38 -16.10
CA SER A 72 -7.31 -0.94 -17.20
C SER A 72 -6.94 0.54 -17.07
N GLN A 73 -5.81 0.94 -17.65
CA GLN A 73 -5.33 2.32 -17.58
C GLN A 73 -6.35 3.34 -18.12
N GLU A 74 -7.10 2.98 -19.16
CA GLU A 74 -8.13 3.85 -19.73
C GLU A 74 -9.34 4.00 -18.81
N GLU A 75 -9.78 2.92 -18.15
CA GLU A 75 -10.83 3.02 -17.12
C GLU A 75 -10.39 3.88 -15.94
N ILE A 76 -9.13 3.76 -15.50
CA ILE A 76 -8.58 4.59 -14.41
C ILE A 76 -8.61 6.07 -14.80
N LYS A 77 -8.17 6.43 -16.02
CA LYS A 77 -8.21 7.81 -16.51
C LYS A 77 -9.63 8.36 -16.62
N GLN A 78 -10.61 7.54 -16.98
CA GLN A 78 -12.01 7.95 -17.11
C GLN A 78 -12.72 8.10 -15.76
N LYS A 79 -12.44 7.22 -14.80
CA LYS A 79 -13.10 7.19 -13.49
C LYS A 79 -12.52 8.23 -12.52
N LEU A 80 -11.21 8.48 -12.58
CA LEU A 80 -10.53 9.34 -11.62
C LEU A 80 -10.49 10.80 -12.07
N THR A 81 -10.61 11.70 -11.09
CA THR A 81 -10.25 13.10 -11.29
C THR A 81 -8.75 13.25 -11.56
N ARG A 82 -8.35 14.38 -12.15
CA ARG A 82 -6.93 14.69 -12.41
C ARG A 82 -6.06 14.59 -11.15
N LEU A 83 -6.57 15.02 -9.99
CA LEU A 83 -5.82 14.94 -8.72
C LEU A 83 -5.69 13.49 -8.25
N GLN A 84 -6.78 12.71 -8.25
CA GLN A 84 -6.76 11.30 -7.86
C GLN A 84 -5.84 10.48 -8.76
N PHE A 85 -5.88 10.72 -10.07
CA PHE A 85 -4.95 10.10 -11.02
C PHE A 85 -3.50 10.48 -10.72
N LYS A 86 -3.21 11.78 -10.54
CA LYS A 86 -1.85 12.26 -10.24
C LYS A 86 -1.30 11.64 -8.95
N VAL A 87 -2.12 11.57 -7.91
CA VAL A 87 -1.73 10.99 -6.62
C VAL A 87 -1.49 9.48 -6.79
N THR A 88 -2.49 8.74 -7.25
CA THR A 88 -2.43 7.26 -7.26
C THR A 88 -1.48 6.68 -8.30
N GLN A 89 -1.39 7.27 -9.50
CA GLN A 89 -0.63 6.73 -10.63
C GLN A 89 0.70 7.45 -10.91
N SER A 90 0.93 8.61 -10.31
CA SER A 90 2.12 9.44 -10.57
C SER A 90 2.79 9.95 -9.30
N GLU A 91 2.55 9.26 -8.18
CA GLU A 91 3.19 9.54 -6.87
C GLU A 91 3.06 11.00 -6.42
N GLY A 92 1.95 11.62 -6.83
CA GLY A 92 1.63 12.98 -6.43
C GLY A 92 1.22 13.07 -4.97
N THR A 93 1.36 14.26 -4.40
CA THR A 93 0.86 14.58 -3.05
C THR A 93 -0.18 15.69 -3.13
N GLU A 94 -1.32 15.50 -2.47
CA GLU A 94 -2.36 16.53 -2.36
C GLU A 94 -1.96 17.62 -1.36
N LYS A 95 -2.65 18.77 -1.38
CA LYS A 95 -2.35 19.88 -0.48
C LYS A 95 -2.82 19.57 0.95
N ALA A 96 -1.97 19.83 1.94
CA ALA A 96 -2.32 19.79 3.36
C ALA A 96 -3.54 20.67 3.66
N PHE A 97 -4.45 20.19 4.52
CA PHE A 97 -5.68 20.86 4.97
C PHE A 97 -6.67 21.25 3.85
N LYS A 98 -6.37 20.91 2.60
CA LYS A 98 -7.23 21.17 1.44
C LYS A 98 -7.53 19.84 0.73
N ASN A 99 -8.08 18.92 1.51
CA ASN A 99 -8.49 17.61 1.08
C ASN A 99 -9.74 17.16 1.86
N GLU A 100 -10.35 16.06 1.44
CA GLU A 100 -11.68 15.67 1.91
C GLU A 100 -11.67 14.96 3.27
N TYR A 101 -10.57 14.27 3.62
CA TYR A 101 -10.58 13.32 4.72
C TYR A 101 -9.65 13.67 5.89
N TRP A 102 -8.88 14.77 5.85
CA TRP A 102 -8.02 15.14 6.97
C TRP A 102 -8.80 15.29 8.29
N ASP A 103 -9.97 15.93 8.26
CA ASP A 103 -10.83 16.19 9.43
C ASP A 103 -12.03 15.24 9.56
N ASN A 104 -12.21 14.29 8.64
CA ASN A 104 -13.31 13.32 8.72
C ASN A 104 -13.23 12.46 9.99
N THR A 105 -14.31 12.43 10.76
CA THR A 105 -14.47 11.66 12.02
C THR A 105 -15.60 10.63 11.96
N LYS A 106 -16.28 10.50 10.82
CA LYS A 106 -17.41 9.57 10.68
C LYS A 106 -16.95 8.11 10.81
N PRO A 107 -17.79 7.23 11.39
CA PRO A 107 -17.50 5.79 11.46
C PRO A 107 -17.57 5.17 10.07
N GLY A 108 -16.53 4.44 9.67
CA GLY A 108 -16.45 3.77 8.38
C GLY A 108 -15.03 3.33 8.02
N ILE A 109 -14.87 2.82 6.80
CA ILE A 109 -13.57 2.39 6.28
C ILE A 109 -13.14 3.28 5.11
N TYR A 110 -11.84 3.25 4.84
CA TYR A 110 -11.23 3.87 3.68
C TYR A 110 -10.72 2.77 2.77
N VAL A 111 -11.22 2.75 1.54
CA VAL A 111 -10.83 1.79 0.50
C VAL A 111 -9.97 2.49 -0.55
N ASP A 112 -9.17 1.73 -1.30
CA ASP A 112 -8.47 2.26 -2.48
C ASP A 112 -9.52 2.75 -3.48
N ILE A 113 -9.36 3.99 -3.96
CA ILE A 113 -10.24 4.57 -4.97
C ILE A 113 -10.18 3.83 -6.32
N VAL A 114 -9.09 3.10 -6.59
CA VAL A 114 -8.84 2.37 -7.84
C VAL A 114 -9.38 0.94 -7.80
N SER A 115 -8.94 0.12 -6.84
CA SER A 115 -9.31 -1.30 -6.73
C SER A 115 -10.54 -1.55 -5.85
N GLY A 116 -10.86 -0.64 -4.93
CA GLY A 116 -11.85 -0.84 -3.88
C GLY A 116 -11.37 -1.75 -2.74
N GLU A 117 -10.09 -2.11 -2.67
CA GLU A 117 -9.57 -2.92 -1.56
C GLU A 117 -9.61 -2.11 -0.24
N PRO A 118 -10.02 -2.72 0.90
CA PRO A 118 -10.06 -2.04 2.18
C PRO A 118 -8.65 -1.79 2.71
N LEU A 119 -8.33 -0.54 3.04
CA LEU A 119 -6.98 -0.11 3.43
C LEU A 119 -6.91 0.32 4.89
N PHE A 120 -7.82 1.19 5.34
CA PHE A 120 -7.78 1.78 6.69
C PHE A 120 -9.17 1.87 7.32
N SER A 121 -9.21 1.94 8.65
CA SER A 121 -10.45 2.14 9.42
C SER A 121 -10.46 3.52 10.08
N SER A 122 -11.64 4.12 10.20
CA SER A 122 -11.81 5.34 10.99
C SER A 122 -11.57 5.12 12.50
N ILE A 123 -11.51 3.87 12.97
CA ILE A 123 -11.16 3.54 14.36
C ILE A 123 -9.69 3.87 14.65
N ASP A 124 -8.83 3.59 13.68
CA ASP A 124 -7.38 3.79 13.77
C ASP A 124 -6.95 5.16 13.21
N LYS A 125 -7.90 5.97 12.74
CA LYS A 125 -7.66 7.34 12.31
C LYS A 125 -7.50 8.26 13.53
N PHE A 126 -6.51 9.13 13.49
CA PHE A 126 -6.25 10.12 14.55
C PHE A 126 -5.92 11.50 13.98
N LYS A 127 -5.99 12.52 14.84
CA LYS A 127 -5.67 13.91 14.48
C LYS A 127 -4.15 14.14 14.64
N SER A 128 -3.40 14.01 13.55
CA SER A 128 -1.94 14.21 13.55
C SER A 128 -1.51 15.68 13.50
N GLY A 129 -2.38 16.57 13.02
CA GLY A 129 -2.03 17.97 12.77
C GLY A 129 -1.20 18.21 11.51
N THR A 130 -0.93 17.18 10.69
CA THR A 130 -0.16 17.33 9.44
C THR A 130 -0.97 17.88 8.28
N GLY A 131 -2.30 17.79 8.36
CA GLY A 131 -3.22 18.21 7.30
C GLY A 131 -3.56 17.11 6.29
N TRP A 132 -3.17 15.86 6.54
CA TRP A 132 -3.56 14.68 5.77
C TRP A 132 -4.21 13.62 6.69
N PRO A 133 -5.13 12.78 6.19
CA PRO A 133 -5.68 11.68 6.97
C PRO A 133 -4.54 10.77 7.46
N SER A 134 -4.49 10.58 8.77
CA SER A 134 -3.42 9.84 9.45
C SER A 134 -3.99 8.67 10.25
N PHE A 135 -3.37 7.50 10.10
CA PHE A 135 -3.81 6.26 10.74
C PHE A 135 -2.67 5.62 11.51
N THR A 136 -2.98 4.85 12.56
CA THR A 136 -1.98 4.15 13.38
C THR A 136 -1.59 2.79 12.82
N LYS A 137 -2.48 2.16 12.05
CA LYS A 137 -2.30 0.85 11.41
C LYS A 137 -3.24 0.66 10.22
N PRO A 138 -2.92 -0.23 9.28
CA PRO A 138 -3.85 -0.67 8.23
C PRO A 138 -4.97 -1.54 8.79
N LEU A 139 -6.10 -1.56 8.08
CA LEU A 139 -7.26 -2.41 8.37
C LEU A 139 -6.98 -3.88 8.03
N VAL A 140 -6.37 -4.11 6.87
CA VAL A 140 -5.91 -5.43 6.40
C VAL A 140 -4.44 -5.28 6.02
N PRO A 141 -3.48 -5.71 6.88
CA PRO A 141 -2.05 -5.56 6.61
C PRO A 141 -1.62 -6.12 5.26
N GLU A 142 -2.26 -7.20 4.81
CA GLU A 142 -1.97 -7.89 3.56
C GLU A 142 -2.34 -7.06 2.32
N HIS A 143 -3.09 -5.96 2.46
CA HIS A 143 -3.45 -5.04 1.37
C HIS A 143 -2.46 -3.88 1.22
N ILE A 144 -1.47 -3.77 2.12
CA ILE A 144 -0.45 -2.72 2.09
C ILE A 144 0.88 -3.28 1.61
N VAL A 145 1.52 -2.55 0.70
CA VAL A 145 2.91 -2.76 0.30
C VAL A 145 3.71 -1.54 0.70
N THR A 146 4.81 -1.74 1.42
CA THR A 146 5.75 -0.68 1.75
C THR A 146 6.97 -0.74 0.83
N LYS A 147 7.41 0.42 0.35
CA LYS A 147 8.61 0.56 -0.49
C LYS A 147 9.50 1.64 0.08
N VAL A 148 10.81 1.42 0.03
CA VAL A 148 11.78 2.45 0.46
C VAL A 148 11.85 3.52 -0.63
N ASP A 149 11.44 4.74 -0.28
CA ASP A 149 11.51 5.94 -1.11
C ASP A 149 12.76 6.74 -0.73
N ARG A 150 13.80 6.63 -1.56
CA ARG A 150 15.07 7.34 -1.37
C ARG A 150 15.00 8.67 -2.11
N GLY A 151 14.59 9.71 -1.40
CA GLY A 151 14.74 11.10 -1.85
C GLY A 151 16.19 11.58 -1.72
N LEU A 152 16.49 12.72 -2.35
CA LEU A 152 17.83 13.34 -2.31
C LEU A 152 18.30 13.74 -0.89
N PHE A 153 17.38 13.91 0.06
CA PHE A 153 17.68 14.42 1.41
C PHE A 153 17.09 13.59 2.55
N VAL A 154 16.06 12.78 2.28
CA VAL A 154 15.37 11.98 3.30
C VAL A 154 14.99 10.63 2.72
N THR A 155 15.20 9.57 3.49
CA THR A 155 14.64 8.25 3.20
C THR A 155 13.27 8.17 3.87
N ARG A 156 12.23 7.92 3.09
CA ARG A 156 10.87 7.70 3.60
C ARG A 156 10.42 6.29 3.22
N ILE A 157 9.37 5.81 3.87
CA ILE A 157 8.73 4.54 3.49
C ILE A 157 7.42 4.88 2.80
N GLU A 158 7.39 4.68 1.49
CA GLU A 158 6.18 4.80 0.68
C GLU A 158 5.20 3.68 1.02
N VAL A 159 3.92 4.00 1.03
CA VAL A 159 2.81 3.08 1.24
C VAL A 159 1.99 3.00 -0.05
N ARG A 160 1.80 1.79 -0.55
CA ARG A 160 1.02 1.49 -1.77
C ARG A 160 -0.03 0.43 -1.50
N SER A 161 -1.10 0.45 -2.29
CA SER A 161 -2.11 -0.62 -2.27
C SER A 161 -1.61 -1.85 -3.01
N LYS A 162 -2.01 -3.05 -2.59
CA LYS A 162 -1.50 -4.30 -3.16
C LYS A 162 -2.11 -4.59 -4.53
N TYR A 163 -3.42 -4.43 -4.69
CA TYR A 163 -4.10 -4.91 -5.91
C TYR A 163 -4.08 -3.90 -7.06
N ALA A 164 -3.96 -2.60 -6.77
CA ALA A 164 -3.84 -1.57 -7.81
C ALA A 164 -2.45 -0.91 -7.93
N ASP A 165 -1.53 -1.20 -6.99
CA ASP A 165 -0.24 -0.51 -6.89
C ASP A 165 -0.42 1.02 -6.86
N SER A 166 -1.49 1.50 -6.21
CA SER A 166 -1.79 2.93 -6.07
C SER A 166 -0.85 3.53 -5.03
N HIS A 167 -0.19 4.65 -5.37
CA HIS A 167 0.50 5.46 -4.37
C HIS A 167 -0.52 6.04 -3.38
N LEU A 168 -0.37 5.71 -2.10
CA LEU A 168 -1.27 6.17 -1.03
C LEU A 168 -0.65 7.31 -0.24
N GLY A 169 0.65 7.21 0.09
CA GLY A 169 1.38 8.20 0.86
C GLY A 169 2.62 7.59 1.51
N HIS A 170 2.90 7.97 2.76
CA HIS A 170 4.10 7.52 3.48
C HIS A 170 3.78 7.12 4.93
N VAL A 171 4.58 6.21 5.48
CA VAL A 171 4.56 5.83 6.90
C VAL A 171 5.80 6.38 7.61
N PHE A 172 5.58 6.87 8.83
CA PHE A 172 6.57 7.49 9.70
C PHE A 172 6.52 6.83 11.09
N ASP A 173 7.61 6.94 11.85
CA ASP A 173 7.80 6.41 13.21
C ASP A 173 7.49 7.44 14.33
N ASP A 174 6.75 8.48 13.99
CA ASP A 174 6.32 9.58 14.87
C ASP A 174 4.82 9.51 15.23
N GLY A 175 4.25 8.30 15.19
CA GLY A 175 2.85 8.05 15.52
C GLY A 175 2.61 7.88 17.03
N PRO A 176 1.34 7.88 17.46
CA PRO A 176 0.99 7.60 18.85
C PRO A 176 1.22 6.12 19.21
N ALA A 177 1.35 5.84 20.51
CA ALA A 177 1.29 4.49 21.04
C ALA A 177 -0.05 3.80 20.69
N PRO A 178 -0.10 2.46 20.55
CA PRO A 178 0.98 1.51 20.84
C PRO A 178 1.91 1.24 19.67
N THR A 179 1.51 1.55 18.43
CA THR A 179 2.33 1.20 17.25
C THR A 179 3.51 2.12 17.06
N GLY A 180 3.40 3.39 17.49
CA GLY A 180 4.39 4.41 17.17
C GLY A 180 4.41 4.78 15.68
N LEU A 181 3.49 4.24 14.87
CA LEU A 181 3.46 4.44 13.43
C LEU A 181 2.39 5.46 13.03
N ARG A 182 2.73 6.30 12.07
CA ARG A 182 1.82 7.25 11.43
C ARG A 182 1.77 6.99 9.93
N TYR A 183 0.70 6.36 9.48
CA TYR A 183 0.34 6.22 8.08
C TYR A 183 -0.32 7.51 7.60
N CYS A 184 0.46 8.37 6.93
CA CYS A 184 0.02 9.67 6.43
C CYS A 184 -0.39 9.56 4.95
N MET A 185 -1.69 9.40 4.69
CA MET A 185 -2.22 9.06 3.37
C MET A 185 -2.81 10.28 2.66
N ASN A 186 -2.87 10.24 1.34
CA ASN A 186 -3.62 11.21 0.54
C ASN A 186 -5.09 10.82 0.50
N SER A 187 -6.00 11.76 0.80
CA SER A 187 -7.44 11.59 0.64
C SER A 187 -7.81 11.27 -0.81
N ALA A 188 -7.12 11.88 -1.78
CA ALA A 188 -7.32 11.60 -3.20
C ALA A 188 -6.96 10.15 -3.63
N ALA A 189 -6.31 9.35 -2.78
CA ALA A 189 -6.09 7.93 -3.01
C ALA A 189 -7.15 7.05 -2.35
N LEU A 190 -8.04 7.63 -1.53
CA LEU A 190 -8.99 6.91 -0.70
C LEU A 190 -10.43 7.21 -1.14
N LYS A 191 -11.33 6.25 -0.92
CA LYS A 191 -12.78 6.46 -0.91
C LYS A 191 -13.30 6.06 0.47
N PHE A 192 -14.04 6.96 1.12
CA PHE A 192 -14.67 6.66 2.40
C PHE A 192 -16.00 5.92 2.22
N ILE A 193 -16.16 4.79 2.92
CA ILE A 193 -17.41 4.03 2.98
C ILE A 193 -17.95 4.12 4.43
N PRO A 194 -19.06 4.85 4.66
CA PRO A 194 -19.70 4.94 5.97
C PRO A 194 -20.08 3.57 6.53
N ALA A 195 -19.99 3.40 7.85
CA ALA A 195 -20.31 2.13 8.53
C ALA A 195 -21.72 1.61 8.21
N GLU A 196 -22.68 2.50 8.05
CA GLU A 196 -24.07 2.20 7.67
C GLU A 196 -24.23 1.63 6.24
N LYS A 197 -23.24 1.86 5.36
CA LYS A 197 -23.24 1.41 3.96
C LYS A 197 -22.32 0.21 3.69
N LEU A 198 -21.61 -0.30 4.70
CA LEU A 198 -20.65 -1.39 4.53
C LEU A 198 -21.30 -2.64 3.92
N GLU A 199 -22.47 -3.03 4.41
CA GLU A 199 -23.20 -4.20 3.90
C GLU A 199 -23.57 -4.02 2.41
N SER A 200 -24.21 -2.90 2.08
CA SER A 200 -24.70 -2.61 0.73
C SER A 200 -23.58 -2.41 -0.30
N GLU A 201 -22.40 -1.99 0.13
CA GLU A 201 -21.23 -1.78 -0.74
C GLU A 201 -20.32 -3.04 -0.81
N GLY A 202 -20.71 -4.14 -0.16
CA GLY A 202 -20.01 -5.42 -0.19
C GLY A 202 -18.73 -5.43 0.67
N TYR A 203 -18.82 -4.87 1.87
CA TYR A 203 -17.79 -4.82 2.92
C TYR A 203 -18.37 -5.25 4.29
N GLY A 204 -19.38 -6.13 4.27
CA GLY A 204 -20.15 -6.53 5.44
C GLY A 204 -19.29 -7.16 6.55
N GLU A 205 -18.16 -7.78 6.19
CA GLU A 205 -17.19 -8.35 7.12
C GLU A 205 -16.60 -7.34 8.11
N PHE A 206 -16.57 -6.04 7.76
CA PHE A 206 -16.05 -4.98 8.62
C PHE A 206 -17.10 -4.30 9.50
N LYS A 207 -18.38 -4.67 9.38
CA LYS A 207 -19.49 -4.03 10.10
C LYS A 207 -19.37 -4.17 11.62
N GLU A 208 -18.91 -5.32 12.09
CA GLU A 208 -18.75 -5.61 13.52
C GLU A 208 -17.80 -4.63 14.21
N LEU A 209 -16.80 -4.11 13.50
CA LEU A 209 -15.83 -3.15 14.02
C LEU A 209 -16.51 -1.88 14.58
N PHE A 210 -17.66 -1.50 14.01
CA PHE A 210 -18.34 -0.25 14.34
C PHE A 210 -19.53 -0.42 15.28
N LYS A 211 -19.96 -1.65 15.61
CA LYS A 211 -21.10 -1.89 16.51
C LYS A 211 -20.83 -1.48 17.96
N ALA A 212 -19.58 -1.55 18.42
CA ALA A 212 -19.22 -1.16 19.78
C ALA A 212 -19.31 0.36 20.01
N LYS A 213 -19.17 1.18 18.96
CA LYS A 213 -19.22 2.66 19.05
C LYS A 213 -20.63 3.25 18.94
N THR A 214 -21.63 2.46 18.56
CA THR A 214 -23.03 2.92 18.43
C THR A 214 -23.85 2.74 19.71
N LYS A 215 -23.32 2.04 20.74
CA LYS A 215 -23.89 2.06 22.08
C LYS A 215 -23.62 3.43 22.74
N LYS A 216 -24.48 4.40 22.44
CA LYS A 216 -24.59 5.66 23.19
C LYS A 216 -24.82 5.32 24.68
N PRO A 217 -24.14 5.97 25.65
CA PRO A 217 -24.48 5.79 27.05
C PRO A 217 -25.90 6.32 27.25
N GLU A 218 -26.80 5.43 27.64
CA GLU A 218 -28.13 5.78 28.14
C GLU A 218 -27.91 6.57 29.43
N VAL A 219 -28.01 7.90 29.33
CA VAL A 219 -28.02 8.78 30.49
C VAL A 219 -29.30 8.48 31.24
N LYS A 220 -29.19 7.75 32.36
CA LYS A 220 -30.27 7.67 33.34
C LYS A 220 -30.48 9.09 33.89
N GLU A 221 -31.54 9.76 33.47
CA GLU A 221 -31.99 11.00 34.10
C GLU A 221 -32.21 10.75 35.59
N ALA A 222 -31.46 11.45 36.43
CA ALA A 222 -31.70 11.48 37.86
C ALA A 222 -33.06 12.15 38.12
N PRO A 223 -33.87 11.64 39.07
CA PRO A 223 -35.14 12.26 39.39
C PRO A 223 -34.91 13.67 39.95
N LYS A 224 -35.56 14.66 39.34
CA LYS A 224 -35.60 16.04 39.83
C LYS A 224 -36.26 16.06 41.22
N GLU A 225 -35.50 16.40 42.25
CA GLU A 225 -36.07 16.76 43.55
C GLU A 225 -36.95 18.00 43.41
N ALA A 226 -38.17 17.91 43.93
CA ALA A 226 -39.10 19.03 44.01
C ALA A 226 -38.71 19.97 45.16
N PRO A 227 -38.83 21.30 44.99
CA PRO A 227 -38.53 22.24 46.07
C PRO A 227 -39.59 22.13 47.18
N LYS A 228 -39.13 22.18 48.44
CA LYS A 228 -39.95 22.29 49.65
C LYS A 228 -40.48 23.71 49.86
#